data_AF-A0A9Q9HYZ4-F1
#
_entry.id   AF-A0A9Q9HYZ4-F1
#
_cell.length_a   1.000
_cell.length_b   1.000
_cell.length_c   1.000
_cell.angle_alpha   90.00
_cell.angle_beta   90.00
_cell.angle_gamma   90.00
#
_symmetry.space_group_name_H-M   'P 1'
#
loop_
_entity.id
_entity.type
_entity.pdbx_description
1 polymer ?
#
loop_
_entity_poly.entity_id
_entity_poly.type
_entity_poly.pdbx_seq_one_letter_code
_entity_poly.pdbx_strand_id
1 'polypeptide(L)'
;MAKFPLDAIEQHIRHHHPGCPDFAISYFSSEIAQRNWRDASLGQAVGITMQTFLRHEMTDYDTLLLLGIERSEARDRVQPRIDAMLKVWRKKPKAAKRKQAREVDNV
;
A
#
# COMPACT_ATOMS: atom_id res chain seq x y z
N MET A 1 -17.17 2.42 16.32
CA MET A 1 -15.91 2.59 15.57
C MET A 1 -15.33 1.20 15.36
N ALA A 2 -14.91 0.87 14.14
CA ALA A 2 -14.30 -0.41 13.81
C ALA A 2 -12.81 -0.38 14.17
N LYS A 3 -12.35 -1.48 14.77
CA LYS A 3 -10.94 -1.76 14.98
C LYS A 3 -10.65 -3.12 14.35
N PHE A 4 -9.61 -3.20 13.56
CA PHE A 4 -9.24 -4.43 12.86
C PHE A 4 -8.06 -5.08 13.57
N PRO A 5 -8.07 -6.41 13.78
CA PRO A 5 -6.94 -7.10 14.39
C PRO A 5 -5.77 -7.16 13.41
N LEU A 6 -4.55 -7.14 13.95
CA LEU A 6 -3.31 -6.98 13.17
C LEU A 6 -3.14 -8.07 12.10
N ASP A 7 -3.42 -9.32 12.48
CA ASP A 7 -3.35 -10.50 11.62
C ASP A 7 -4.32 -10.43 10.43
N ALA A 8 -5.55 -9.96 10.65
CA ALA A 8 -6.53 -9.78 9.58
C ALA A 8 -6.08 -8.68 8.59
N ILE A 9 -5.46 -7.61 9.09
CA ILE A 9 -4.92 -6.55 8.23
C ILE A 9 -3.76 -7.09 7.39
N GLU A 10 -2.80 -7.77 8.02
CA GLU A 10 -1.67 -8.36 7.32
C GLU A 10 -2.12 -9.35 6.25
N GLN A 11 -3.06 -10.25 6.59
CA GLN A 11 -3.61 -11.23 5.66
C GLN A 11 -4.31 -10.53 4.48
N HIS A 12 -5.09 -9.48 4.76
CA HIS A 12 -5.75 -8.69 3.73
C HIS A 12 -4.74 -8.04 2.76
N ILE A 13 -3.67 -7.44 3.29
CA ILE A 13 -2.62 -6.82 2.46
C ILE A 13 -1.89 -7.89 1.65
N ARG A 14 -1.48 -9.02 2.26
CA ARG A 14 -0.81 -10.12 1.53
C ARG A 14 -1.68 -10.71 0.42
N HIS A 15 -3.00 -10.77 0.62
CA HIS A 15 -3.93 -11.28 -0.39
C HIS A 15 -4.07 -10.32 -1.59
N HIS A 16 -4.29 -9.03 -1.34
CA HIS A 16 -4.58 -8.05 -2.40
C HIS A 16 -3.33 -7.39 -3.00
N HIS A 17 -2.24 -7.36 -2.24
CA HIS A 17 -0.95 -6.76 -2.58
C HIS A 17 0.20 -7.76 -2.34
N PRO A 18 0.22 -8.91 -3.04
CA PRO A 18 1.20 -9.97 -2.79
C PRO A 18 2.64 -9.62 -3.17
N GLY A 19 2.86 -8.50 -3.86
CA GLY A 19 4.18 -7.93 -4.15
C GLY A 19 4.60 -6.80 -3.20
N CYS A 20 3.79 -6.50 -2.18
CA CYS A 20 4.16 -5.55 -1.15
C CYS A 20 5.31 -6.14 -0.29
N PRO A 21 6.40 -5.39 -0.04
CA PRO A 21 7.47 -5.85 0.84
C PRO A 21 6.98 -6.10 2.28
N ASP A 22 7.56 -7.09 2.97
CA ASP A 22 7.12 -7.46 4.33
C ASP A 22 7.22 -6.29 5.33
N PHE A 23 8.28 -5.49 5.27
CA PHE A 23 8.41 -4.32 6.14
C PHE A 23 7.27 -3.31 5.94
N ALA A 24 6.79 -3.15 4.70
CA ALA A 24 5.69 -2.24 4.39
C ALA A 24 4.36 -2.82 4.87
N ILE A 25 4.18 -4.15 4.76
CA ILE A 25 3.02 -4.84 5.36
C ILE A 25 2.98 -4.63 6.87
N SER A 26 4.10 -4.84 7.57
CA SER A 26 4.18 -4.64 9.02
C SER A 26 3.90 -3.20 9.42
N TYR A 27 4.47 -2.24 8.69
CA TYR A 27 4.23 -0.81 8.92
C TYR A 27 2.75 -0.45 8.76
N PHE A 28 2.14 -0.75 7.61
CA PHE A 28 0.74 -0.42 7.36
C PHE A 28 -0.22 -1.13 8.31
N SER A 29 0.07 -2.39 8.65
CA SER A 29 -0.77 -3.14 9.58
C SER A 29 -0.76 -2.53 10.97
N SER A 30 0.41 -2.10 11.46
CA SER A 30 0.53 -1.38 12.72
C SER A 30 -0.22 -0.04 12.70
N GLU A 31 -0.03 0.75 11.65
CA GLU A 31 -0.71 2.05 11.49
C GLU A 31 -2.24 1.93 11.49
N ILE A 32 -2.77 0.91 10.81
CA ILE A 32 -4.22 0.67 10.73
C ILE A 32 -4.77 0.18 12.06
N ALA A 33 -4.06 -0.73 12.75
CA ALA A 33 -4.49 -1.33 14.01
C ALA A 33 -4.52 -0.33 15.18
N GLN A 34 -3.70 0.72 15.13
CA GLN A 34 -3.67 1.79 16.13
C GLN A 34 -4.86 2.76 16.02
N ARG A 35 -5.56 2.79 14.87
CA ARG A 35 -6.63 3.76 14.59
C ARG A 35 -8.02 3.17 14.84
N ASN A 36 -8.93 4.03 15.28
CA ASN A 36 -10.36 3.73 15.33
C ASN A 36 -11.03 4.24 14.06
N TRP A 37 -11.54 3.32 13.25
CA TRP A 37 -12.15 3.64 11.96
C TRP A 37 -13.64 3.93 12.12
N ARG A 38 -14.14 4.95 11.44
CA ARG A 38 -15.56 5.27 11.37
C ARG A 38 -16.04 5.00 9.95
N ASP A 39 -17.08 4.18 9.82
CA ASP A 39 -17.74 3.88 8.54
C ASP A 39 -16.80 3.42 7.41
N ALA A 40 -15.73 2.69 7.77
CA ALA A 40 -14.78 2.14 6.81
C ALA A 40 -14.67 0.62 6.99
N SER A 41 -14.77 -0.12 5.89
CA SER A 41 -14.36 -1.52 5.80
C SER A 41 -12.85 -1.66 5.92
N LEU A 42 -12.37 -2.88 6.18
CA LEU A 42 -10.93 -3.18 6.23
C LEU A 42 -10.21 -2.77 4.94
N GLY A 43 -10.80 -3.08 3.78
CA GLY A 43 -10.22 -2.69 2.48
C GLY A 43 -10.13 -1.18 2.29
N GLN A 44 -11.15 -0.42 2.74
CA GLN A 44 -11.09 1.04 2.75
C GLN A 44 -10.02 1.56 3.70
N ALA A 45 -9.90 1.01 4.91
CA ALA A 45 -8.88 1.40 5.88
C ALA A 45 -7.45 1.18 5.33
N VAL A 46 -7.22 0.04 4.70
CA VAL A 46 -5.97 -0.28 3.99
C VAL A 46 -5.73 0.71 2.84
N GLY A 47 -6.71 0.90 1.97
CA GLY A 47 -6.59 1.80 0.83
C GLY A 47 -6.34 3.26 1.22
N ILE A 48 -7.02 3.76 2.25
CA ILE A 48 -6.82 5.13 2.77
C ILE A 48 -5.41 5.29 3.32
N THR A 49 -4.95 4.33 4.14
CA THR A 49 -3.63 4.40 4.77
C THR A 49 -2.53 4.36 3.73
N MET A 50 -2.57 3.39 2.80
CA MET A 50 -1.55 3.25 1.77
C MET A 50 -1.52 4.46 0.83
N GLN A 51 -2.67 4.93 0.34
CA GLN A 51 -2.72 6.10 -0.53
C GLN A 51 -2.24 7.37 0.18
N THR A 52 -2.61 7.57 1.44
CA THR A 52 -2.16 8.73 2.22
C THR A 52 -0.65 8.70 2.40
N PHE A 53 -0.10 7.58 2.87
CA PHE A 53 1.34 7.44 3.04
C PHE A 53 2.11 7.65 1.73
N LEU A 54 1.70 6.95 0.65
CA LEU A 54 2.38 7.07 -0.64
C LEU A 54 2.32 8.50 -1.19
N ARG A 55 1.18 9.18 -1.03
CA ARG A 55 1.03 10.56 -1.48
C ARG A 55 2.01 11.50 -0.77
N HIS A 56 2.10 11.43 0.56
CA HIS A 56 2.95 12.34 1.32
C HIS A 56 4.43 11.97 1.23
N GLU A 57 4.77 10.68 1.34
CA GLU A 57 6.16 10.24 1.49
C GLU A 57 6.86 9.90 0.17
N MET A 58 6.09 9.52 -0.86
CA MET A 58 6.64 8.94 -2.08
C MET A 58 6.36 9.78 -3.34
N THR A 59 5.79 10.99 -3.17
CA THR A 59 5.52 11.93 -4.26
C THR A 59 5.79 13.36 -3.83
N ASP A 60 5.76 14.29 -4.79
CA ASP A 60 6.00 15.71 -4.52
C ASP A 60 4.75 16.45 -4.01
N TYR A 61 3.76 15.73 -3.47
CA TYR A 61 2.46 16.30 -3.06
C TYR A 61 2.63 17.47 -2.08
N ASP A 62 3.45 17.30 -1.05
CA ASP A 62 3.65 18.36 -0.06
C ASP A 62 4.37 19.58 -0.65
N THR A 63 5.32 19.35 -1.57
CA THR A 63 5.95 20.43 -2.35
C THR A 63 4.93 21.17 -3.20
N LEU A 64 4.00 20.47 -3.87
CA LEU A 64 2.94 21.11 -4.66
C LEU A 64 2.04 21.98 -3.78
N LEU A 65 1.70 21.53 -2.57
CA LEU A 65 0.92 22.33 -1.62
C LEU A 65 1.69 23.57 -1.17
N LEU A 66 2.99 23.46 -0.91
CA LEU A 66 3.85 24.60 -0.55
C LEU A 66 3.96 25.63 -1.67
N LEU A 67 3.91 25.18 -2.93
CA LEU A 67 3.87 26.04 -4.11
C LEU A 67 2.50 26.68 -4.36
N GLY A 68 1.52 26.45 -3.48
CA GLY A 68 0.17 27.03 -3.57
C GLY A 68 -0.77 26.31 -4.53
N ILE A 69 -0.41 25.10 -5.00
CA ILE A 69 -1.31 24.28 -5.81
C ILE A 69 -2.46 23.76 -4.93
N GLU A 70 -3.69 23.81 -5.47
CA GLU A 70 -4.88 23.34 -4.77
C GLU A 70 -4.81 21.83 -4.52
N ARG A 71 -5.43 21.34 -3.44
CA ARG A 71 -5.32 19.93 -3.03
C ARG A 71 -5.89 18.96 -4.05
N SER A 72 -6.98 19.28 -4.75
CA SER A 72 -7.52 18.42 -5.81
C SER A 72 -6.55 18.32 -6.97
N GLU A 73 -6.02 19.45 -7.45
CA GLU A 73 -5.04 19.47 -8.52
C GLU A 73 -3.73 18.76 -8.13
N ALA A 74 -3.23 18.99 -6.91
CA ALA A 74 -2.06 18.31 -6.41
C ALA A 74 -2.28 16.80 -6.32
N ARG A 75 -3.48 16.34 -5.93
CA ARG A 75 -3.85 14.91 -5.93
C ARG A 75 -3.85 14.35 -7.35
N ASP A 76 -4.49 15.04 -8.29
CA ASP A 76 -4.57 14.59 -9.68
C ASP A 76 -3.19 14.45 -10.32
N ARG A 77 -2.26 15.38 -10.03
CA ARG A 77 -0.88 15.32 -10.53
C ARG A 77 -0.10 14.12 -10.01
N VAL A 78 -0.27 13.74 -8.74
CA VAL A 78 0.52 12.66 -8.12
C VAL A 78 -0.14 11.28 -8.23
N GLN A 79 -1.46 11.22 -8.47
CA GLN A 79 -2.22 9.97 -8.53
C GLN A 79 -1.64 8.93 -9.51
N PRO A 80 -1.19 9.30 -10.74
CA PRO A 80 -0.60 8.33 -11.66
C PRO A 80 0.63 7.60 -11.09
N ARG A 81 1.44 8.29 -10.27
CA ARG A 81 2.62 7.72 -9.62
C ARG A 81 2.22 6.74 -8.51
N ILE A 82 1.22 7.10 -7.71
CA ILE A 82 0.66 6.23 -6.65
C ILE A 82 0.07 4.95 -7.28
N ASP A 83 -0.73 5.11 -8.34
CA ASP A 83 -1.35 3.99 -9.04
C ASP A 83 -0.30 3.03 -9.63
N ALA A 84 0.79 3.58 -10.18
CA ALA A 84 1.91 2.77 -10.66
C ALA A 84 2.56 1.96 -9.55
N MET A 85 2.80 2.55 -8.37
CA MET A 85 3.37 1.85 -7.21
C MET A 85 2.44 0.74 -6.70
N LEU A 86 1.14 1.05 -6.52
CA LEU A 86 0.15 0.06 -6.08
C LEU A 86 -0.02 -1.07 -7.12
N LYS A 87 0.07 -0.77 -8.41
CA LYS A 87 0.04 -1.77 -9.50
C LYS A 87 1.22 -2.73 -9.43
N VAL A 88 2.40 -2.28 -8.98
CA VAL A 88 3.54 -3.17 -8.73
C VAL A 88 3.22 -4.11 -7.56
N TRP A 89 2.70 -3.59 -6.44
CA TRP A 89 2.40 -4.40 -5.26
C TRP A 89 1.23 -5.38 -5.46
N ARG A 90 0.31 -5.11 -6.38
CA ARG A 90 -0.75 -6.06 -6.76
C ARG A 90 -0.23 -7.32 -7.47
N LYS A 91 1.00 -7.31 -7.98
CA LYS A 91 1.59 -8.44 -8.72
C LYS A 91 2.59 -9.19 -7.82
N LYS A 92 2.55 -10.52 -7.86
CA LYS A 92 3.58 -11.33 -7.18
C LYS A 92 4.98 -11.00 -7.73
N PRO A 93 6.02 -10.88 -6.88
CA PRO A 93 7.36 -10.59 -7.34
C PRO A 93 7.85 -11.70 -8.27
N LYS A 94 8.39 -11.34 -9.45
CA LYS A 94 8.94 -12.33 -10.41
C LYS A 94 10.09 -13.16 -9.81
N ALA A 95 10.76 -12.67 -8.76
CA ALA A 95 11.83 -13.39 -8.06
C ALA A 95 11.35 -14.70 -7.39
N ALA A 96 10.09 -14.77 -6.94
CA ALA A 96 9.52 -16.00 -6.39
C ALA A 96 9.40 -17.11 -7.45
N LYS A 97 9.14 -16.76 -8.72
CA LYS A 97 9.14 -17.72 -9.84
C LYS A 97 10.54 -18.26 -10.15
N ARG A 98 11.60 -17.46 -9.97
CA ARG A 98 12.98 -17.86 -10.27
C ARG A 98 13.57 -18.83 -9.25
N LYS A 99 13.10 -18.82 -8.00
CA LYS A 99 13.49 -19.83 -6.99
C LYS A 99 12.82 -21.18 -7.25
N GLN A 100 11.51 -21.20 -7.53
CA GLN A 100 10.80 -22.44 -7.87
C GLN A 100 11.35 -23.12 -9.13
N ALA A 101 11.57 -22.37 -10.22
CA ALA A 101 12.11 -22.95 -11.46
C ALA A 101 13.50 -23.61 -11.27
N ARG A 102 14.35 -23.02 -10.42
CA ARG A 102 15.71 -23.51 -10.17
C ARG A 102 15.76 -24.74 -9.26
N GLU A 103 14.68 -25.05 -8.55
CA GLU A 103 14.57 -26.22 -7.66
C GLU A 103 14.04 -27.43 -8.43
N VAL A 104 13.18 -27.24 -9.44
CA VAL A 104 12.70 -28.32 -10.32
C VAL A 104 13.74 -28.77 -11.34
N ASP A 105 14.67 -27.91 -11.77
CA ASP A 105 15.76 -28.27 -12.68
C ASP A 105 16.91 -29.04 -11.98
N ASN A 106 16.86 -29.18 -10.66
CA ASN A 106 17.88 -29.87 -9.85
C ASN A 106 17.40 -31.22 -9.27
N VAL A 107 16.30 -31.79 -9.79
CA VAL A 107 15.75 -33.11 -9.41
C VAL A 107 15.83 -34.08 -10.59
#